data_AF-A0A6V8Q9A5-F1
#
_entry.id   AF-A0A6V8Q9A5-F1
#
_cell.length_a   1.000
_cell.length_b   1.000
_cell.length_c   1.000
_cell.angle_alpha   90.00
_cell.angle_beta   90.00
_cell.angle_gamma   90.00
#
_symmetry.space_group_name_H-M   'P 1'
#
loop_
_entity.id
_entity.type
_entity.pdbx_description
1 polymer ?
#
loop_
_entity_poly.entity_id
_entity_poly.type
_entity_poly.pdbx_seq_one_letter_code
_entity_poly.pdbx_strand_id
1 'polypeptide(L)'
;IAITDHNQVGGINAIRKQAELSGITVFPGFEVASSEGVHLLCFFDPDKETNVLERYLGDFGIYATDPSTKNSSESFSEILRKVQKEWDGICAAAHITNKGGLLRMLQGEARINAWRDPNLYAVQIPGSISDLEYADEQIVLNKDTNYKRARRVAVVNALDIARPKDLESVQASVYIKMSQPTIEGLRQAFLDPDSRIRLLSEEEPLEHTEMVALTWEGGFFDGAAIHLNENLNTLIGGRGTGKSTIIESLRYVLDLEPFGEEAKKASSGILKQVIRSGTKISLLVHTFTPLFFHSSKGTTNL
;
A
#
# COMPACT_ATOMS: atom_id res chain seq x y z
N ILE A 1 14.13 2.08 0.58
CA ILE A 1 14.43 3.48 1.00
C ILE A 1 14.19 4.41 -0.17
N ALA A 2 13.76 5.65 0.07
CA ALA A 2 13.69 6.70 -0.96
C ALA A 2 14.77 7.74 -0.66
N ILE A 3 15.48 8.21 -1.70
CA ILE A 3 16.52 9.24 -1.57
C ILE A 3 16.02 10.49 -2.28
N THR A 4 15.84 11.56 -1.52
CA THR A 4 15.19 12.79 -1.97
C THR A 4 15.93 14.02 -1.45
N ASP A 5 17.19 14.17 -1.83
CA ASP A 5 17.96 15.36 -1.47
C ASP A 5 17.33 16.62 -2.08
N HIS A 6 17.40 17.74 -1.36
CA HIS A 6 16.80 19.00 -1.80
C HIS A 6 17.48 19.52 -3.07
N ASN A 7 16.71 19.59 -4.17
CA ASN A 7 17.15 20.04 -5.49
C ASN A 7 18.34 19.25 -6.07
N GLN A 8 18.58 18.00 -5.63
CA GLN A 8 19.75 17.22 -6.03
C GLN A 8 19.49 15.72 -6.17
N VAL A 9 20.32 15.06 -6.98
CA VAL A 9 20.27 13.61 -7.22
C VAL A 9 21.65 12.93 -7.24
N GLY A 10 22.72 13.67 -6.96
CA GLY A 10 24.10 13.19 -7.12
C GLY A 10 24.48 12.03 -6.19
N GLY A 11 23.92 11.98 -4.97
CA GLY A 11 24.20 10.94 -3.98
C GLY A 11 23.55 9.58 -4.28
N ILE A 12 22.53 9.55 -5.14
CA ILE A 12 21.65 8.40 -5.35
C ILE A 12 22.43 7.17 -5.83
N ASN A 13 23.29 7.31 -6.83
CA ASN A 13 23.98 6.16 -7.43
C ASN A 13 24.95 5.50 -6.44
N ALA A 14 25.63 6.30 -5.61
CA ALA A 14 26.52 5.77 -4.57
C ALA A 14 25.74 4.97 -3.53
N ILE A 15 24.58 5.48 -3.09
CA ILE A 15 23.70 4.79 -2.14
C ILE A 15 23.11 3.53 -2.76
N ARG A 16 22.61 3.60 -4.00
CA ARG A 16 22.04 2.45 -4.74
C ARG A 16 23.03 1.28 -4.79
N LYS A 17 24.29 1.56 -5.15
CA LYS A 17 25.35 0.55 -5.20
C LYS A 17 25.60 -0.14 -3.85
N GLN A 18 25.52 0.57 -2.74
CA GLN A 18 25.70 -0.02 -1.40
C GLN A 18 24.44 -0.74 -0.92
N ALA A 19 23.27 -0.19 -1.21
CA ALA A 19 21.97 -0.75 -0.84
C ALA A 19 21.70 -2.10 -1.51
N GLU A 20 22.10 -2.25 -2.78
CA GLU A 20 21.98 -3.48 -3.56
C GLU A 20 22.71 -4.65 -2.90
N LEU A 21 23.90 -4.42 -2.34
CA LEU A 21 24.68 -5.44 -1.61
C LEU A 21 23.94 -5.98 -0.37
N SER A 22 22.99 -5.20 0.16
CA SER A 22 22.17 -5.55 1.33
C SER A 22 20.73 -5.94 0.94
N GLY A 23 20.41 -6.08 -0.34
CA GLY A 23 19.05 -6.36 -0.81
C GLY A 23 18.05 -5.23 -0.55
N ILE A 24 18.52 -4.00 -0.36
CA ILE A 24 17.67 -2.83 -0.10
C ILE A 24 17.33 -2.15 -1.42
N THR A 25 16.04 -2.06 -1.74
CA THR A 25 15.57 -1.29 -2.90
C THR A 25 15.64 0.21 -2.64
N VAL A 26 16.18 0.95 -3.61
CA VAL A 26 16.29 2.42 -3.59
C VAL A 26 15.32 3.01 -4.61
N PHE A 27 14.38 3.84 -4.13
CA PHE A 27 13.58 4.71 -4.99
C PHE A 27 14.35 6.03 -5.17
N PRO A 28 14.90 6.30 -6.38
CA PRO A 28 15.57 7.55 -6.64
C PRO A 28 14.57 8.70 -6.75
N GLY A 29 14.97 9.90 -6.34
CA GLY A 29 14.08 11.05 -6.30
C GLY A 29 14.79 12.33 -5.90
N PHE A 30 14.00 13.35 -5.62
CA PHE A 30 14.46 14.65 -5.14
C PHE A 30 13.36 15.31 -4.30
N GLU A 31 13.75 16.19 -3.39
CA GLU A 31 12.82 17.13 -2.77
C GLU A 31 12.86 18.46 -3.54
N VAL A 32 11.70 19.02 -3.87
CA VAL A 32 11.57 20.34 -4.50
C VAL A 32 10.55 21.18 -3.77
N ALA A 33 10.86 22.46 -3.58
CA ALA A 33 9.88 23.45 -3.15
C ALA A 33 9.13 24.02 -4.37
N SER A 34 7.79 24.06 -4.31
CA SER A 34 6.97 24.68 -5.34
C SER A 34 7.18 26.20 -5.41
N SER A 35 6.60 26.85 -6.42
CA SER A 35 6.60 28.32 -6.53
C SER A 35 5.97 29.02 -5.31
N GLU A 36 4.99 28.36 -4.66
CA GLU A 36 4.37 28.77 -3.39
C GLU A 36 5.22 28.41 -2.15
N GLY A 37 6.33 27.70 -2.36
CA GLY A 37 7.26 27.24 -1.34
C GLY A 37 6.80 25.98 -0.60
N VAL A 38 5.84 25.22 -1.13
CA VAL A 38 5.43 23.92 -0.56
C VAL A 38 6.42 22.85 -1.00
N HIS A 39 6.97 22.10 -0.06
CA HIS A 39 7.93 21.04 -0.34
C HIS A 39 7.22 19.75 -0.77
N LEU A 40 7.73 19.12 -1.82
CA LEU A 40 7.30 17.81 -2.30
C LEU A 40 8.48 16.86 -2.42
N LEU A 41 8.32 15.66 -1.87
CA LEU A 41 9.18 14.52 -2.16
C LEU A 41 8.70 13.90 -3.46
N CYS A 42 9.55 13.88 -4.49
CA CYS A 42 9.26 13.29 -5.79
C CYS A 42 10.13 12.04 -5.95
N PHE A 43 9.53 10.87 -6.13
CA PHE A 43 10.26 9.60 -6.24
C PHE A 43 9.80 8.79 -7.45
N PHE A 44 10.73 8.02 -8.00
CA PHE A 44 10.61 7.30 -9.27
C PHE A 44 10.99 5.82 -9.12
N ASP A 45 10.74 5.02 -10.16
CA ASP A 45 11.02 3.58 -10.11
C ASP A 45 12.51 3.31 -9.86
N PRO A 46 12.86 2.19 -9.21
CA PRO A 46 14.24 1.90 -8.80
C PRO A 46 15.27 1.94 -9.94
N ASP A 47 14.83 1.67 -11.17
CA ASP A 47 15.62 1.68 -12.40
C ASP A 47 15.73 3.06 -13.05
N LYS A 48 15.06 4.09 -12.52
CA LYS A 48 15.16 5.45 -13.06
C LYS A 48 16.58 5.98 -12.91
N GLU A 49 17.14 6.42 -14.03
CA GLU A 49 18.50 6.93 -14.13
C GLU A 49 18.60 8.38 -13.62
N THR A 50 19.69 8.70 -12.91
CA THR A 50 19.88 10.03 -12.30
C THR A 50 19.97 11.16 -13.32
N ASN A 51 20.51 10.90 -14.51
CA ASN A 51 20.57 11.89 -15.60
C ASN A 51 19.17 12.30 -16.12
N VAL A 52 18.17 11.43 -16.00
CA VAL A 52 16.77 11.76 -16.31
C VAL A 52 16.20 12.66 -15.21
N LEU A 53 16.52 12.36 -13.95
CA LEU A 53 16.09 13.19 -12.81
C LEU A 53 16.71 14.60 -12.83
N GLU A 54 17.96 14.72 -13.27
CA GLU A 54 18.60 16.03 -13.50
C GLU A 54 17.85 16.86 -14.54
N ARG A 55 17.33 16.23 -15.60
CA ARG A 55 16.50 16.91 -16.60
C ARG A 55 15.16 17.36 -16.02
N TYR A 56 14.52 16.52 -15.20
CA TYR A 56 13.28 16.88 -14.51
C TYR A 56 13.46 18.07 -13.55
N LEU A 57 14.59 18.13 -12.82
CA LEU A 57 14.96 19.31 -12.03
C LEU A 57 15.15 20.55 -12.92
N GLY A 58 15.77 20.38 -14.09
CA GLY A 58 15.89 21.44 -15.10
C GLY A 58 14.53 21.97 -15.57
N ASP A 59 13.55 21.09 -15.81
CA ASP A 59 12.18 21.46 -16.19
C ASP A 59 11.43 22.21 -15.07
N PHE A 60 11.88 22.07 -13.82
CA PHE A 60 11.44 22.85 -12.67
C PHE A 60 12.24 24.15 -12.47
N GLY A 61 13.13 24.50 -13.40
CA GLY A 61 13.95 25.69 -13.33
C GLY A 61 15.12 25.58 -12.34
N ILE A 62 15.46 24.37 -11.92
CA ILE A 62 16.57 24.05 -11.02
C ILE A 62 17.76 23.56 -11.85
N TYR A 63 18.68 24.47 -12.15
CA TYR A 63 19.85 24.20 -13.00
C TYR A 63 21.16 24.10 -12.22
N ALA A 64 21.12 24.41 -10.92
CA ALA A 64 22.31 24.38 -10.08
C ALA A 64 22.73 22.94 -9.81
N THR A 65 24.01 22.65 -9.99
CA THR A 65 24.62 21.37 -9.61
C THR A 65 25.00 21.32 -8.13
N ASP A 66 25.09 22.48 -7.48
CA ASP A 66 25.37 22.63 -6.05
C ASP A 66 24.09 22.75 -5.22
N PRO A 67 24.14 22.50 -3.89
CA PRO A 67 22.95 22.52 -3.05
C PRO A 67 22.25 23.86 -3.15
N SER A 68 20.98 23.84 -3.56
CA SER A 68 20.20 25.04 -3.83
C SER A 68 18.92 25.01 -3.02
N THR A 69 18.54 26.15 -2.45
CA THR A 69 17.23 26.36 -1.82
C THR A 69 16.27 27.11 -2.74
N LYS A 70 16.55 27.12 -4.06
CA LYS A 70 15.70 27.80 -5.05
C LYS A 70 14.38 27.03 -5.18
N ASN A 71 13.28 27.77 -5.19
CA ASN A 71 11.97 27.21 -5.51
C ASN A 71 11.87 26.88 -7.00
N SER A 72 11.09 25.84 -7.30
CA SER A 72 10.66 25.51 -8.64
C SER A 72 9.90 26.67 -9.27
N SER A 73 9.97 26.80 -10.59
CA SER A 73 9.11 27.70 -11.35
C SER A 73 7.65 27.24 -11.40
N GLU A 74 7.37 25.99 -11.00
CA GLU A 74 6.04 25.38 -11.09
C GLU A 74 5.27 25.43 -9.78
N SER A 75 3.94 25.49 -9.87
CA SER A 75 3.04 25.43 -8.72
C SER A 75 2.98 24.04 -8.09
N PHE A 76 2.48 23.96 -6.86
CA PHE A 76 2.31 22.69 -6.14
C PHE A 76 1.53 21.65 -6.97
N SER A 77 0.37 22.06 -7.51
CA SER A 77 -0.47 21.19 -8.33
C SER A 77 0.17 20.81 -9.66
N GLU A 78 0.97 21.70 -10.25
CA GLU A 78 1.65 21.42 -11.52
C GLU A 78 2.80 20.43 -11.33
N ILE A 79 3.53 20.51 -10.21
CA ILE A 79 4.53 19.50 -9.85
C ILE A 79 3.87 18.13 -9.67
N LEU A 80 2.77 18.05 -8.92
CA LEU A 80 1.99 16.80 -8.76
C LEU A 80 1.54 16.24 -10.11
N ARG A 81 1.09 17.10 -11.03
CA ARG A 81 0.64 16.69 -12.36
C ARG A 81 1.82 16.15 -13.18
N LYS A 82 2.89 16.93 -13.36
CA LYS A 82 4.04 16.57 -14.19
C LYS A 82 4.67 15.26 -13.74
N VAL A 83 5.02 15.17 -12.45
CA VAL A 83 5.66 13.96 -11.90
C VAL A 83 4.80 12.71 -12.13
N GLN A 84 3.49 12.81 -11.88
CA GLN A 84 2.61 11.63 -11.87
C GLN A 84 1.92 11.31 -13.19
N LYS A 85 1.84 12.27 -14.13
CA LYS A 85 1.14 12.10 -15.41
C LYS A 85 2.08 12.09 -16.61
N GLU A 86 3.27 12.67 -16.48
CA GLU A 86 4.20 12.82 -17.59
C GLU A 86 5.51 12.04 -17.37
N TRP A 87 5.91 11.80 -16.12
CA TRP A 87 7.22 11.21 -15.79
C TRP A 87 7.16 9.85 -15.08
N ASP A 88 5.95 9.33 -14.88
CA ASP A 88 5.68 8.05 -14.19
C ASP A 88 6.33 7.97 -12.80
N GLY A 89 6.40 9.11 -12.11
CA GLY A 89 6.81 9.20 -10.71
C GLY A 89 5.61 9.33 -9.77
N ILE A 90 5.89 9.50 -8.48
CA ILE A 90 4.88 9.80 -7.49
C ILE A 90 5.38 10.80 -6.46
N CYS A 91 4.47 11.60 -5.93
CA CYS A 91 4.79 12.65 -4.97
C CYS A 91 4.16 12.38 -3.59
N ALA A 92 4.87 12.82 -2.55
CA ALA A 92 4.30 13.06 -1.23
C ALA A 92 4.57 14.52 -0.83
N ALA A 93 3.56 15.21 -0.28
CA ALA A 93 3.80 16.54 0.28
C ALA A 93 4.62 16.40 1.56
N ALA A 94 5.78 17.05 1.58
CA ALA A 94 6.75 16.90 2.67
C ALA A 94 6.27 17.66 3.92
N HIS A 95 6.58 17.09 5.08
CA HIS A 95 6.46 17.68 6.43
C HIS A 95 5.32 18.70 6.58
N ILE A 96 4.08 18.29 6.30
CA ILE A 96 2.95 19.20 6.01
C ILE A 96 2.62 20.22 7.12
N THR A 97 3.02 19.95 8.36
CA THR A 97 2.80 20.79 9.54
C THR A 97 4.03 21.61 9.95
N ASN A 98 5.17 21.45 9.28
CA ASN A 98 6.41 22.16 9.57
C ASN A 98 6.72 23.24 8.52
N LYS A 99 7.87 23.90 8.65
CA LYS A 99 8.34 24.92 7.69
C LYS A 99 8.49 24.31 6.29
N GLY A 100 7.90 24.94 5.28
CA GLY A 100 7.84 24.40 3.91
C GLY A 100 6.68 23.42 3.69
N GLY A 101 5.96 23.03 4.75
CA GLY A 101 4.82 22.15 4.69
C GLY A 101 3.56 22.82 4.14
N LEU A 102 2.72 22.04 3.45
CA LEU A 102 1.49 22.51 2.79
C LEU A 102 0.56 23.31 3.72
N LEU A 103 0.34 22.84 4.95
CA LEU A 103 -0.57 23.48 5.91
C LEU A 103 0.03 24.74 6.56
N ARG A 104 1.30 25.05 6.29
CA ARG A 104 1.99 26.26 6.79
C ARG A 104 2.21 27.28 5.69
N MET A 105 2.52 26.83 4.48
CA MET A 105 2.83 27.71 3.34
C MET A 105 1.59 28.29 2.67
N LEU A 106 0.52 27.48 2.52
CA LEU A 106 -0.72 27.94 1.91
C LEU A 106 -1.73 28.36 2.99
N GLN A 107 -2.69 29.21 2.63
CA GLN A 107 -3.77 29.69 3.52
C GLN A 107 -5.11 29.72 2.75
N GLY A 108 -6.23 29.73 3.48
CA GLY A 108 -7.57 29.89 2.90
C GLY A 108 -7.89 28.90 1.78
N GLU A 109 -8.54 29.38 0.71
CA GLU A 109 -8.94 28.56 -0.43
C GLU A 109 -7.77 27.89 -1.14
N ALA A 110 -6.59 28.53 -1.22
CA ALA A 110 -5.41 27.94 -1.84
C ALA A 110 -4.97 26.66 -1.12
N ARG A 111 -4.98 26.66 0.22
CA ARG A 111 -4.66 25.47 1.03
C ARG A 111 -5.69 24.37 0.83
N ILE A 112 -6.97 24.74 0.86
CA ILE A 112 -8.08 23.80 0.67
C ILE A 112 -8.00 23.13 -0.69
N ASN A 113 -7.76 23.91 -1.75
CA ASN A 113 -7.66 23.40 -3.11
C ASN A 113 -6.44 22.50 -3.29
N ALA A 114 -5.27 22.88 -2.76
CA ALA A 114 -4.07 22.05 -2.79
C ALA A 114 -4.26 20.72 -2.04
N TRP A 115 -4.89 20.74 -0.87
CA TRP A 115 -5.19 19.52 -0.12
C TRP A 115 -6.17 18.60 -0.86
N ARG A 116 -7.19 19.20 -1.49
CA ARG A 116 -8.22 18.48 -2.25
C ARG A 116 -7.77 18.03 -3.65
N ASP A 117 -6.58 18.41 -4.09
CA ASP A 117 -6.05 18.00 -5.39
C ASP A 117 -6.12 16.47 -5.54
N PRO A 118 -6.79 15.94 -6.58
CA PRO A 118 -6.92 14.50 -6.78
C PRO A 118 -5.58 13.79 -7.03
N ASN A 119 -4.53 14.54 -7.36
CA ASN A 119 -3.16 14.07 -7.55
C ASN A 119 -2.33 14.09 -6.25
N LEU A 120 -2.80 14.71 -5.17
CA LEU A 120 -2.14 14.59 -3.87
C LEU A 120 -2.50 13.23 -3.26
N TYR A 121 -1.60 12.25 -3.40
CA TYR A 121 -1.81 10.88 -2.91
C TYR A 121 -1.33 10.67 -1.48
N ALA A 122 -0.19 11.26 -1.10
CA ALA A 122 0.40 11.08 0.23
C ALA A 122 0.88 12.39 0.85
N VAL A 123 0.89 12.43 2.18
CA VAL A 123 1.41 13.51 3.01
C VAL A 123 2.31 12.96 4.11
N GLN A 124 3.40 13.67 4.40
CA GLN A 124 4.33 13.31 5.47
C GLN A 124 4.01 14.11 6.74
N ILE A 125 3.85 13.41 7.86
CA ILE A 125 3.69 13.99 9.19
C ILE A 125 4.86 13.60 10.11
N PRO A 126 5.18 14.40 11.14
CA PRO A 126 6.38 14.17 11.96
C PRO A 126 6.27 12.97 12.91
N GLY A 127 5.09 12.40 13.14
CA GLY A 127 4.91 11.28 14.08
C GLY A 127 3.50 10.71 14.02
N SER A 128 2.90 10.45 15.17
CA SER A 128 1.51 9.97 15.23
C SER A 128 0.53 11.06 14.80
N ILE A 129 -0.60 10.65 14.23
CA ILE A 129 -1.70 11.58 13.90
C ILE A 129 -2.24 12.24 15.18
N SER A 130 -2.26 11.53 16.30
CA SER A 130 -2.72 12.05 17.61
C SER A 130 -1.86 13.17 18.19
N ASP A 131 -0.62 13.31 17.71
CA ASP A 131 0.33 14.30 18.21
C ASP A 131 0.25 15.62 17.42
N LEU A 132 -0.58 15.67 16.38
CA LEU A 132 -0.79 16.86 15.57
C LEU A 132 -1.62 17.89 16.34
N GLU A 133 -1.49 19.16 15.95
CA GLU A 133 -2.42 20.19 16.41
C GLU A 133 -3.85 19.81 15.99
N TYR A 134 -4.82 20.08 16.86
CA TYR A 134 -6.21 19.64 16.67
C TYR A 134 -6.78 19.97 15.28
N ALA A 135 -6.49 21.16 14.75
CA ALA A 135 -6.95 21.57 13.41
C ALA A 135 -6.34 20.71 12.29
N ASP A 136 -5.04 20.42 12.36
CA ASP A 136 -4.35 19.60 11.36
C ASP A 136 -4.78 18.12 11.48
N GLU A 137 -4.98 17.63 12.71
CA GLU A 137 -5.53 16.29 12.97
C GLU A 137 -6.90 16.13 12.29
N GLN A 138 -7.81 17.09 12.42
CA GLN A 138 -9.13 17.01 11.79
C GLN A 138 -9.05 16.97 10.25
N ILE A 139 -8.07 17.65 9.66
CA ILE A 139 -7.81 17.62 8.21
C ILE A 139 -7.28 16.25 7.79
N VAL A 140 -6.24 15.75 8.49
CA VAL A 140 -5.57 14.47 8.21
C VAL A 140 -6.53 13.28 8.39
N LEU A 141 -7.35 13.29 9.45
CA LEU A 141 -8.39 12.29 9.69
C LEU A 141 -9.61 12.43 8.76
N ASN A 142 -9.58 13.38 7.82
CA ASN A 142 -10.66 13.63 6.85
C ASN A 142 -12.01 13.98 7.50
N LYS A 143 -11.96 14.61 8.69
CA LYS A 143 -13.12 15.03 9.50
C LYS A 143 -13.53 16.47 9.22
N ASP A 144 -12.59 17.35 8.90
CA ASP A 144 -12.89 18.74 8.53
C ASP A 144 -13.64 18.80 7.19
N THR A 145 -14.81 19.44 7.18
CA THR A 145 -15.71 19.50 6.01
C THR A 145 -15.14 20.30 4.85
N ASN A 146 -14.27 21.29 5.10
CA ASN A 146 -13.62 22.10 4.08
C ASN A 146 -12.47 21.36 3.40
N TYR A 147 -11.90 20.34 4.05
CA TYR A 147 -10.77 19.56 3.51
C TYR A 147 -11.17 18.15 3.10
N LYS A 148 -12.39 17.71 3.44
CA LYS A 148 -12.89 16.38 3.19
C LYS A 148 -12.73 15.95 1.72
N ARG A 149 -12.22 14.74 1.53
CA ARG A 149 -12.06 14.06 0.24
C ARG A 149 -12.84 12.74 0.25
N ALA A 150 -13.28 12.31 -0.93
CA ALA A 150 -13.92 11.00 -1.10
C ALA A 150 -12.93 9.84 -0.84
N ARG A 151 -11.69 10.00 -1.31
CA ARG A 151 -10.55 9.14 -0.99
C ARG A 151 -9.62 9.88 -0.05
N ARG A 152 -9.31 9.27 1.09
CA ARG A 152 -8.38 9.84 2.08
C ARG A 152 -6.98 9.98 1.48
N VAL A 153 -6.26 10.97 1.98
CA VAL A 153 -4.83 11.12 1.65
C VAL A 153 -4.05 10.12 2.49
N ALA A 154 -3.13 9.40 1.88
CA ALA A 154 -2.24 8.53 2.62
C ALA A 154 -1.35 9.35 3.55
N VAL A 155 -1.16 8.85 4.77
CA VAL A 155 -0.32 9.48 5.79
C VAL A 155 0.90 8.62 5.98
N VAL A 156 2.08 9.22 5.86
CA VAL A 156 3.35 8.51 6.02
C VAL A 156 4.25 9.22 7.02
N ASN A 157 5.09 8.44 7.70
CA ASN A 157 6.25 8.97 8.37
C ASN A 157 7.49 8.76 7.49
N ALA A 158 8.32 9.79 7.47
CA ALA A 158 9.67 9.78 6.93
C ALA A 158 10.39 10.89 7.68
N LEU A 159 11.54 10.61 8.30
CA LEU A 159 12.35 11.69 8.86
C LEU A 159 13.33 12.20 7.81
N ASP A 160 13.71 13.46 7.95
CA ASP A 160 14.83 14.04 7.22
C ASP A 160 16.13 13.53 7.84
N ILE A 161 16.55 12.32 7.42
CA ILE A 161 17.66 11.57 8.01
C ILE A 161 18.98 12.28 7.70
N ALA A 162 19.58 12.92 8.70
CA ALA A 162 20.89 13.56 8.57
C ALA A 162 22.03 12.67 9.07
N ARG A 163 21.75 11.73 9.97
CA ARG A 163 22.73 10.81 10.55
C ARG A 163 22.13 9.42 10.75
N PRO A 164 22.95 8.35 10.75
CA PRO A 164 22.45 6.98 10.91
C PRO A 164 21.57 6.74 12.14
N LYS A 165 21.86 7.40 13.27
CA LYS A 165 21.07 7.29 14.50
C LYS A 165 19.62 7.73 14.33
N ASP A 166 19.34 8.64 13.40
CA ASP A 166 17.99 9.15 13.18
C ASP A 166 17.05 8.03 12.67
N LEU A 167 17.60 6.96 12.07
CA LEU A 167 16.84 5.77 11.63
C LEU A 167 16.27 4.93 12.78
N GLU A 168 16.79 5.08 14.01
CA GLU A 168 16.28 4.37 15.19
C GLU A 168 14.91 4.93 15.64
N SER A 169 14.51 6.11 15.16
CA SER A 169 13.23 6.71 15.49
C SER A 169 12.08 5.99 14.79
N VAL A 170 10.99 5.76 15.52
CA VAL A 170 9.72 5.27 14.95
C VAL A 170 9.15 6.21 13.88
N GLN A 171 9.55 7.48 13.87
CA GLN A 171 9.14 8.48 12.88
C GLN A 171 9.94 8.39 11.58
N ALA A 172 11.04 7.63 11.56
CA ALA A 172 11.92 7.53 10.40
C ALA A 172 11.33 6.70 9.26
N SER A 173 10.42 5.79 9.58
CA SER A 173 9.93 4.75 8.67
C SER A 173 8.41 4.61 8.75
N VAL A 174 7.86 3.94 7.75
CA VAL A 174 6.46 3.55 7.65
C VAL A 174 6.37 2.16 7.06
N TYR A 175 5.40 1.34 7.50
CA TYR A 175 5.13 0.06 6.86
C TYR A 175 4.22 0.26 5.65
N ILE A 176 4.65 -0.25 4.50
CA ILE A 176 3.86 -0.19 3.26
C ILE A 176 3.75 -1.59 2.65
N LYS A 177 2.52 -2.08 2.49
CA LYS A 177 2.19 -3.39 1.90
C LYS A 177 2.10 -3.29 0.38
N MET A 178 3.07 -3.89 -0.30
CA MET A 178 3.15 -3.95 -1.76
C MET A 178 3.72 -5.31 -2.21
N SER A 179 3.30 -5.77 -3.39
CA SER A 179 3.80 -7.04 -3.96
C SER A 179 5.24 -6.94 -4.45
N GLN A 180 5.60 -5.78 -5.01
CA GLN A 180 6.95 -5.44 -5.45
C GLN A 180 7.22 -3.95 -5.16
N PRO A 181 8.47 -3.58 -4.86
CA PRO A 181 8.85 -2.20 -4.60
C PRO A 181 8.99 -1.38 -5.89
N THR A 182 7.85 -0.97 -6.44
CA THR A 182 7.73 -0.10 -7.62
C THR A 182 6.90 1.14 -7.33
N ILE A 183 6.96 2.15 -8.18
CA ILE A 183 6.11 3.36 -8.08
C ILE A 183 4.64 3.01 -8.20
N GLU A 184 4.28 2.07 -9.08
CA GLU A 184 2.91 1.57 -9.15
C GLU A 184 2.50 0.89 -7.83
N GLY A 185 3.40 0.12 -7.20
CA GLY A 185 3.17 -0.46 -5.88
C GLY A 185 2.91 0.60 -4.80
N LEU A 186 3.71 1.66 -4.77
CA LEU A 186 3.51 2.81 -3.89
C LEU A 186 2.20 3.55 -4.19
N ARG A 187 1.88 3.74 -5.48
CA ARG A 187 0.62 4.37 -5.90
C ARG A 187 -0.58 3.58 -5.39
N GLN A 188 -0.59 2.27 -5.57
CA GLN A 188 -1.67 1.41 -5.06
C GLN A 188 -1.77 1.49 -3.53
N ALA A 189 -0.64 1.53 -2.82
CA ALA A 189 -0.63 1.73 -1.38
C ALA A 189 -1.23 3.08 -0.97
N PHE A 190 -0.87 4.17 -1.65
CA PHE A 190 -1.43 5.48 -1.34
C PHE A 190 -2.90 5.63 -1.74
N LEU A 191 -3.38 4.82 -2.69
CA LEU A 191 -4.78 4.80 -3.08
C LEU A 191 -5.68 4.04 -2.11
N ASP A 192 -5.12 3.10 -1.35
CA ASP A 192 -5.82 2.28 -0.36
C ASP A 192 -5.03 2.24 0.96
N PRO A 193 -4.84 3.40 1.62
CA PRO A 193 -3.92 3.53 2.74
C PRO A 193 -4.35 2.68 3.94
N ASP A 194 -5.66 2.50 4.15
CA ASP A 194 -6.20 1.80 5.32
C ASP A 194 -5.80 0.31 5.38
N SER A 195 -5.60 -0.31 4.22
CA SER A 195 -5.21 -1.73 4.13
C SER A 195 -3.72 -1.92 3.85
N ARG A 196 -2.99 -0.86 3.48
CA ARG A 196 -1.62 -0.95 2.95
C ARG A 196 -0.59 -0.12 3.68
N ILE A 197 -0.98 0.83 4.53
CA ILE A 197 -0.05 1.72 5.21
C ILE A 197 -0.30 1.66 6.70
N ARG A 198 0.79 1.51 7.46
CA ARG A 198 0.75 1.54 8.93
C ARG A 198 1.94 2.35 9.44
N LEU A 199 1.67 3.34 10.27
CA LEU A 199 2.72 4.08 10.96
C LEU A 199 3.36 3.18 12.03
N LEU A 200 4.66 3.34 12.29
CA LEU A 200 5.35 2.52 13.30
C LEU A 200 4.85 2.79 14.73
N SER A 201 4.22 3.95 14.96
CA SER A 201 3.57 4.30 16.22
C SER A 201 2.23 3.60 16.44
N GLU A 202 1.65 3.00 15.38
CA GLU A 202 0.38 2.28 15.49
C GLU A 202 0.59 0.85 15.97
N GLU A 203 -0.38 0.35 16.72
CA GLU A 203 -0.38 -1.02 17.23
C GLU A 203 -0.27 -2.05 16.11
N GLU A 204 0.42 -3.15 16.38
CA GLU A 204 0.49 -4.25 15.43
C GLU A 204 -0.87 -4.94 15.31
N PRO A 205 -1.33 -5.27 14.09
CA PRO A 205 -2.55 -6.03 13.91
C PRO A 205 -2.46 -7.36 14.65
N LEU A 206 -3.56 -7.76 15.30
CA LEU A 206 -3.64 -9.09 15.90
C LEU A 206 -3.53 -10.17 14.82
N GLU A 207 -2.75 -11.20 15.11
CA GLU A 207 -2.68 -12.39 14.28
C GLU A 207 -4.07 -13.05 14.21
N HIS A 208 -4.44 -13.56 13.04
CA HIS A 208 -5.74 -14.20 12.81
C HIS A 208 -5.56 -15.55 12.13
N THR A 209 -6.55 -16.43 12.27
CA THR A 209 -6.48 -17.75 11.62
C THR A 209 -6.56 -17.60 10.10
N GLU A 210 -5.63 -18.27 9.40
CA GLU A 210 -5.47 -18.17 7.96
C GLU A 210 -5.81 -19.49 7.28
N MET A 211 -6.59 -19.42 6.21
CA MET A 211 -6.71 -20.53 5.26
C MET A 211 -5.53 -20.46 4.30
N VAL A 212 -4.69 -21.49 4.27
CA VAL A 212 -3.43 -21.49 3.52
C VAL A 212 -3.59 -22.19 2.17
N ALA A 213 -4.19 -23.38 2.18
CA ALA A 213 -4.33 -24.17 0.97
C ALA A 213 -5.55 -25.08 1.00
N LEU A 214 -6.17 -25.28 -0.15
CA LEU A 214 -7.24 -26.25 -0.34
C LEU A 214 -6.82 -27.24 -1.43
N THR A 215 -6.90 -28.54 -1.11
CA THR A 215 -6.45 -29.62 -1.99
C THR A 215 -7.51 -30.70 -2.15
N TRP A 216 -7.47 -31.40 -3.29
CA TRP A 216 -8.38 -32.49 -3.61
C TRP A 216 -7.58 -33.74 -4.01
N GLU A 217 -7.94 -34.87 -3.40
CA GLU A 217 -7.48 -36.21 -3.79
C GLU A 217 -8.70 -37.01 -4.27
N GLY A 218 -8.68 -37.50 -5.50
CA GLY A 218 -9.80 -38.15 -6.17
C GLY A 218 -10.93 -37.19 -6.60
N GLY A 219 -11.90 -37.73 -7.34
CA GLY A 219 -13.07 -36.96 -7.80
C GLY A 219 -12.78 -36.06 -9.02
N PHE A 220 -13.51 -34.96 -9.15
CA PHE A 220 -13.41 -34.06 -10.32
C PHE A 220 -12.14 -33.19 -10.33
N PHE A 221 -11.63 -32.85 -9.15
CA PHE A 221 -10.44 -31.99 -8.96
C PHE A 221 -9.21 -32.79 -8.54
N ASP A 222 -9.13 -34.09 -8.89
CA ASP A 222 -8.05 -34.95 -8.44
C ASP A 222 -6.65 -34.37 -8.73
N GLY A 223 -5.83 -34.27 -7.68
CA GLY A 223 -4.48 -33.71 -7.73
C GLY A 223 -4.40 -32.18 -7.74
N ALA A 224 -5.53 -31.47 -7.74
CA ALA A 224 -5.54 -30.01 -7.70
C ALA A 224 -5.20 -29.47 -6.31
N ALA A 225 -4.50 -28.33 -6.29
CA ALA A 225 -4.22 -27.56 -5.08
C ALA A 225 -4.36 -26.08 -5.40
N ILE A 226 -4.99 -25.33 -4.50
CA ILE A 226 -5.02 -23.87 -4.55
C ILE A 226 -4.35 -23.31 -3.30
N HIS A 227 -3.52 -22.31 -3.50
CA HIS A 227 -2.98 -21.49 -2.41
C HIS A 227 -3.92 -20.30 -2.19
N LEU A 228 -4.28 -20.05 -0.94
CA LEU A 228 -5.13 -18.93 -0.54
C LEU A 228 -4.25 -17.81 0.05
N ASN A 229 -4.49 -16.58 -0.37
CA ASN A 229 -3.86 -15.40 0.22
C ASN A 229 -4.56 -15.06 1.55
N GLU A 230 -3.78 -14.73 2.59
CA GLU A 230 -4.30 -14.30 3.91
C GLU A 230 -5.24 -13.08 3.81
N ASN A 231 -5.08 -12.21 2.80
CA ASN A 231 -5.83 -10.96 2.68
C ASN A 231 -7.00 -11.06 1.71
N LEU A 232 -6.70 -11.28 0.42
CA LEU A 232 -7.71 -11.25 -0.65
C LEU A 232 -7.52 -12.40 -1.62
N ASN A 233 -8.55 -13.23 -1.71
CA ASN A 233 -8.68 -14.25 -2.74
C ASN A 233 -9.76 -13.81 -3.74
N THR A 234 -9.44 -13.80 -5.03
CA THR A 234 -10.41 -13.46 -6.09
C THR A 234 -10.51 -14.60 -7.09
N LEU A 235 -11.68 -15.23 -7.17
CA LEU A 235 -11.96 -16.32 -8.11
C LEU A 235 -12.61 -15.76 -9.38
N ILE A 236 -11.87 -15.73 -10.50
CA ILE A 236 -12.34 -15.16 -11.78
C ILE A 236 -12.37 -16.24 -12.87
N GLY A 237 -13.36 -16.18 -13.77
CA GLY A 237 -13.45 -17.08 -14.92
C GLY A 237 -14.89 -17.25 -15.44
N GLY A 238 -15.03 -17.86 -16.61
CA GLY A 238 -16.33 -18.15 -17.24
C GLY A 238 -17.18 -19.17 -16.47
N ARG A 239 -18.41 -19.42 -16.95
CA ARG A 239 -19.26 -20.46 -16.35
C ARG A 239 -18.57 -21.83 -16.49
N GLY A 240 -18.63 -22.65 -15.42
CA GLY A 240 -18.06 -24.00 -15.42
C GLY A 240 -16.56 -24.10 -15.09
N THR A 241 -15.85 -22.99 -14.84
CA THR A 241 -14.42 -23.01 -14.52
C THR A 241 -14.09 -23.44 -13.08
N GLY A 242 -15.03 -23.99 -12.32
CA GLY A 242 -14.77 -24.51 -10.97
C GLY A 242 -14.85 -23.52 -9.80
N LYS A 243 -15.12 -22.22 -10.04
CA LYS A 243 -15.20 -21.20 -8.97
C LYS A 243 -16.17 -21.58 -7.84
N SER A 244 -17.41 -21.94 -8.20
CA SER A 244 -18.41 -22.35 -7.20
C SER A 244 -17.99 -23.65 -6.51
N THR A 245 -17.32 -24.56 -7.21
CA THR A 245 -16.79 -25.78 -6.59
C THR A 245 -15.77 -25.49 -5.50
N ILE A 246 -14.88 -24.51 -5.70
CA ILE A 246 -13.92 -24.10 -4.67
C ILE A 246 -14.66 -23.62 -3.42
N ILE A 247 -15.66 -22.75 -3.59
CA ILE A 247 -16.47 -22.23 -2.47
C ILE A 247 -17.24 -23.36 -1.76
N GLU A 248 -17.87 -24.27 -2.51
CA GLU A 248 -18.60 -25.39 -1.90
C GLU A 248 -17.66 -26.41 -1.25
N SER A 249 -16.43 -26.57 -1.75
CA SER A 249 -15.41 -27.42 -1.12
C SER A 249 -14.94 -26.83 0.22
N LEU A 250 -14.77 -25.50 0.30
CA LEU A 250 -14.49 -24.81 1.56
C LEU A 250 -15.63 -25.00 2.56
N ARG A 251 -16.87 -24.77 2.13
CA ARG A 251 -18.06 -25.00 2.97
C ARG A 251 -18.13 -26.43 3.47
N TYR A 252 -17.88 -27.40 2.59
CA TYR A 252 -17.89 -28.81 2.95
C TYR A 252 -16.84 -29.15 4.02
N VAL A 253 -15.58 -28.72 3.85
CA VAL A 253 -14.51 -29.02 4.81
C VAL A 253 -14.72 -28.30 6.15
N LEU A 254 -15.30 -27.11 6.13
CA LEU A 254 -15.60 -26.32 7.32
C LEU A 254 -16.97 -26.65 7.96
N ASP A 255 -17.71 -27.62 7.42
CA ASP A 255 -19.06 -27.99 7.86
C ASP A 255 -20.04 -26.79 7.91
N LEU A 256 -19.98 -25.94 6.88
CA LEU A 256 -20.81 -24.74 6.74
C LEU A 256 -21.98 -24.99 5.79
N GLU A 257 -23.21 -24.78 6.28
CA GLU A 257 -24.40 -24.86 5.44
C GLU A 257 -24.56 -23.62 4.53
N PRO A 258 -24.93 -23.81 3.25
CA PRO A 258 -25.37 -22.71 2.39
C PRO A 258 -26.65 -22.05 2.92
N PHE A 259 -26.72 -20.72 2.81
CA PHE A 259 -27.88 -19.96 3.23
C PHE A 259 -29.01 -19.99 2.18
N GLY A 260 -30.17 -20.52 2.57
CA GLY A 260 -31.38 -20.59 1.74
C GLY A 260 -31.52 -21.88 0.92
N GLU A 261 -32.77 -22.28 0.64
CA GLU A 261 -33.11 -23.56 0.00
C GLU A 261 -32.52 -23.72 -1.41
N GLU A 262 -32.49 -22.64 -2.20
CA GLU A 262 -31.90 -22.67 -3.54
C GLU A 262 -30.38 -22.89 -3.49
N ALA A 263 -29.68 -22.24 -2.56
CA ALA A 263 -28.25 -22.40 -2.38
C ALA A 263 -27.91 -23.81 -1.88
N LYS A 264 -28.72 -24.39 -0.98
CA LYS A 264 -28.58 -25.78 -0.52
C LYS A 264 -28.72 -26.78 -1.68
N LYS A 265 -29.72 -26.59 -2.55
CA LYS A 265 -29.92 -27.43 -3.75
C LYS A 265 -28.75 -27.28 -4.72
N ALA A 266 -28.29 -26.06 -4.99
CA ALA A 266 -27.17 -25.79 -5.88
C ALA A 266 -25.86 -26.41 -5.35
N SER A 267 -25.56 -26.19 -4.07
CA SER A 267 -24.40 -26.76 -3.38
C SER A 267 -24.41 -28.30 -3.43
N SER A 268 -25.54 -28.91 -3.07
CA SER A 268 -25.69 -30.38 -3.15
C SER A 268 -25.48 -30.91 -4.56
N GLY A 269 -25.96 -30.20 -5.58
CA GLY A 269 -25.74 -30.55 -6.98
C GLY A 269 -24.26 -30.51 -7.37
N ILE A 270 -23.53 -29.47 -6.93
CA ILE A 270 -22.10 -29.32 -7.17
C ILE A 270 -21.32 -30.42 -6.44
N LEU A 271 -21.56 -30.61 -5.14
CA LEU A 271 -20.83 -31.58 -4.31
C LEU A 271 -20.99 -33.01 -4.82
N LYS A 272 -22.17 -33.41 -5.32
CA LYS A 272 -22.37 -34.74 -5.93
C LYS A 272 -21.49 -35.00 -7.15
N GLN A 273 -21.10 -33.96 -7.89
CA GLN A 273 -20.22 -34.11 -9.05
C GLN A 273 -18.74 -34.16 -8.64
N VAL A 274 -18.41 -33.49 -7.54
CA VAL A 274 -17.05 -33.23 -7.08
C VAL A 274 -16.56 -34.33 -6.14
N ILE A 275 -17.40 -34.70 -5.17
CA ILE A 275 -17.13 -35.73 -4.17
C ILE A 275 -17.69 -37.06 -4.69
N ARG A 276 -16.79 -37.97 -5.03
CA ARG A 276 -17.09 -39.37 -5.36
C ARG A 276 -16.61 -40.27 -4.23
N SER A 277 -16.92 -41.56 -4.32
CA SER A 277 -16.36 -42.54 -3.39
C SER A 277 -14.82 -42.45 -3.42
N GLY A 278 -14.21 -42.28 -2.24
CA GLY A 278 -12.76 -42.10 -2.09
C GLY A 278 -12.24 -40.67 -2.28
N THR A 279 -13.09 -39.68 -2.60
CA THR A 279 -12.65 -38.28 -2.67
C THR A 279 -12.36 -37.71 -1.29
N LYS A 280 -11.20 -37.06 -1.15
CA LYS A 280 -10.79 -36.32 0.04
C LYS A 280 -10.54 -34.87 -0.34
N ILE A 281 -11.13 -33.95 0.42
CA ILE A 281 -10.88 -32.52 0.33
C ILE A 281 -10.16 -32.12 1.62
N SER A 282 -9.05 -31.40 1.53
CA SER A 282 -8.26 -30.98 2.69
C SER A 282 -8.03 -29.49 2.67
N LEU A 283 -8.27 -28.84 3.81
CA LEU A 283 -7.98 -27.43 4.04
C LEU A 283 -6.83 -27.34 5.04
N LEU A 284 -5.72 -26.77 4.61
CA LEU A 284 -4.63 -26.39 5.50
C LEU A 284 -4.97 -25.04 6.13
N VAL A 285 -4.98 -25.01 7.46
CA VAL A 285 -5.26 -23.81 8.26
C VAL A 285 -4.06 -23.53 9.14
N HIS A 286 -3.62 -22.27 9.20
CA HIS A 286 -2.62 -21.79 10.12
C HIS A 286 -3.29 -21.02 11.25
N THR A 287 -3.03 -21.44 12.49
CA THR A 287 -3.66 -20.88 13.69
C THR A 287 -2.60 -20.36 14.66
N PHE A 288 -2.70 -19.10 15.04
CA PHE A 288 -1.75 -18.43 15.93
C PHE A 288 -2.10 -18.59 17.42
N THR A 289 -3.30 -19.10 17.70
CA THR A 289 -3.75 -19.58 19.02
C THR A 289 -4.30 -20.99 18.85
N PRO A 290 -4.02 -21.94 19.76
CA PRO A 290 -4.53 -23.30 19.65
C PRO A 290 -6.06 -23.29 19.68
N LEU A 291 -6.69 -23.53 18.53
CA LEU A 291 -8.12 -23.71 18.40
C LEU A 291 -8.48 -25.14 18.82
N PHE A 292 -9.16 -25.28 19.96
CA PHE A 292 -9.80 -26.54 20.35
C PHE A 292 -11.02 -26.80 19.44
N PHE A 293 -10.80 -27.36 18.25
CA PHE A 293 -11.88 -27.92 17.44
C PHE A 293 -12.08 -29.40 17.80
N HIS A 294 -13.14 -29.71 18.54
CA HIS A 294 -13.71 -31.05 18.60
C HIS A 294 -14.64 -31.24 17.39
N SER A 295 -14.15 -31.87 16.33
CA SER A 295 -14.99 -32.46 15.30
C SER A 295 -14.72 -33.96 15.23
N SER A 296 -15.53 -34.72 15.97
CA SER A 296 -15.64 -36.16 15.77
C SER A 296 -16.91 -36.42 14.98
N LYS A 297 -16.81 -37.02 13.79
CA LYS A 297 -17.79 -37.99 13.32
C LYS A 297 -17.18 -38.90 12.27
N GLY A 298 -17.09 -40.17 12.66
CA GLY A 298 -16.72 -41.28 11.79
C GLY A 298 -17.76 -41.51 10.70
N THR A 299 -17.28 -42.11 9.63
CA THR A 299 -18.05 -42.73 8.56
C THR A 299 -19.10 -43.69 9.13
N THR A 300 -20.39 -43.36 9.01
CA THR A 300 -21.45 -44.36 9.05
C THR A 300 -21.76 -44.81 7.63
N ASN A 301 -21.38 -46.05 7.33
CA ASN A 301 -21.89 -46.82 6.21
C ASN A 301 -23.42 -46.90 6.28
N LEU A 302 -24.08 -46.54 5.19
CA LEU A 302 -25.15 -47.30 4.50
C LEU A 302 -25.54 -46.56 3.22
#